data_AF-A0A1F3E3M3-F1
#
_entry.id   AF-A0A1F3E3M3-F1
#
_cell.length_a   1.000
_cell.length_b   1.000
_cell.length_c   1.000
_cell.angle_alpha   90.00
_cell.angle_beta   90.00
_cell.angle_gamma   90.00
#
_symmetry.space_group_name_H-M   'P 1'
#
loop_
_entity.id
_entity.type
_entity.pdbx_description
1 polymer ?
#
loop_
_entity_poly.entity_id
_entity_poly.type
_entity_poly.pdbx_seq_one_letter_code
_entity_poly.pdbx_strand_id
1 'polypeptide(L)'
;LTLHFYTGNFPLATFISNILSCIILIIAVFYIKKIVDSEIMRLFLITGICGGFSTFSTFSFETFSLLKTGYYTIALINIVLSLAVGVGLIFMLLKNQAS
;
A
#
# COMPACT_ATOMS: atom_id res chain seq x y z
N LEU A 1 -15.14 20.11 -14.23
CA LEU A 1 -14.48 18.99 -13.52
C LEU A 1 -14.53 19.29 -12.04
N THR A 2 -15.56 18.86 -11.32
CA THR A 2 -15.68 19.15 -9.88
C THR A 2 -14.71 18.23 -9.15
N LEU A 3 -13.60 18.76 -8.66
CA LEU A 3 -12.73 18.03 -7.74
C LEU A 3 -13.54 17.79 -6.47
N HIS A 4 -14.06 16.57 -6.31
CA HIS A 4 -14.71 16.18 -5.08
C HIS A 4 -13.62 16.06 -4.01
N PHE A 5 -13.56 17.04 -3.12
CA PHE A 5 -12.63 17.00 -2.00
C PHE A 5 -13.08 15.92 -1.00
N TYR A 6 -12.11 15.27 -0.36
CA TYR A 6 -12.38 14.17 0.55
C TYR A 6 -13.04 14.73 1.81
N THR A 7 -14.22 14.25 2.16
CA THR A 7 -15.02 14.80 3.24
C THR A 7 -14.65 14.13 4.55
N GLY A 8 -13.53 14.54 5.18
CA GLY A 8 -13.20 14.24 6.58
C GLY A 8 -13.21 12.78 7.03
N ASN A 9 -13.33 11.82 6.12
CA ASN A 9 -13.32 10.40 6.41
C ASN A 9 -11.89 9.89 6.24
N PHE A 10 -11.58 8.76 6.85
CA PHE A 10 -10.34 8.06 6.58
C PHE A 10 -10.43 7.35 5.21
N PRO A 11 -9.41 7.46 4.33
CA PRO A 11 -9.40 6.80 3.02
C PRO A 11 -9.15 5.30 3.13
N LEU A 12 -10.15 4.59 3.65
CA LEU A 12 -10.08 3.17 4.00
C LEU A 12 -9.83 2.28 2.78
N ALA A 13 -10.43 2.62 1.63
CA ALA A 13 -10.25 1.86 0.39
C ALA A 13 -8.79 1.89 -0.08
N THR A 14 -8.19 3.08 -0.16
CA THR A 14 -6.78 3.26 -0.55
C THR A 14 -5.84 2.58 0.43
N PHE A 15 -6.10 2.73 1.74
CA PHE A 15 -5.33 2.07 2.78
C PHE A 15 -5.35 0.54 2.66
N ILE A 16 -6.53 -0.06 2.52
CA ILE A 16 -6.68 -1.52 2.36
C ILE A 16 -6.00 -2.00 1.07
N SER A 17 -6.17 -1.26 -0.04
CA SER A 17 -5.58 -1.61 -1.33
C SER A 17 -4.04 -1.65 -1.26
N ASN A 18 -3.44 -0.65 -0.60
CA ASN A 18 -1.99 -0.59 -0.38
C ASN A 18 -1.49 -1.72 0.53
N ILE A 19 -2.26 -2.10 1.57
CA ILE A 19 -1.91 -3.23 2.44
C ILE A 19 -1.97 -4.55 1.68
N LEU A 20 -3.04 -4.77 0.91
CA LEU A 20 -3.18 -5.97 0.08
C LEU A 20 -2.03 -6.10 -0.91
N SER A 21 -1.62 -4.99 -1.54
CA SER A 21 -0.44 -4.96 -2.41
C SER A 21 0.83 -5.40 -1.68
N CYS A 22 1.07 -4.90 -0.46
CA CYS A 22 2.21 -5.34 0.35
C CYS A 22 2.16 -6.85 0.63
N ILE A 23 1.01 -7.40 1.01
CA ILE A 23 0.82 -8.84 1.26
C ILE A 23 1.10 -9.66 0.00
N ILE A 24 0.64 -9.19 -1.17
CA ILE A 24 0.89 -9.85 -2.45
C ILE A 24 2.38 -9.83 -2.80
N LEU A 25 3.06 -8.70 -2.60
CA LEU A 25 4.49 -8.57 -2.79
C LEU A 25 5.26 -9.60 -1.94
N ILE A 26 4.87 -9.73 -0.69
CA ILE A 26 5.44 -10.70 0.26
C ILE A 26 5.28 -12.13 -0.27
N ILE A 27 4.06 -12.50 -0.69
CA ILE A 27 3.78 -13.83 -1.22
C ILE A 27 4.62 -14.10 -2.47
N ALA A 28 4.68 -13.14 -3.39
CA ALA A 28 5.41 -13.25 -4.64
C ALA A 28 6.93 -13.41 -4.43
N VAL A 29 7.52 -12.57 -3.58
CA VAL A 29 8.98 -12.52 -3.37
C VAL A 29 9.48 -13.73 -2.57
N PHE A 30 8.72 -14.20 -1.57
CA PHE A 30 9.22 -15.18 -0.61
C PHE A 30 8.67 -16.60 -0.78
N TYR A 31 7.42 -16.74 -1.22
CA TYR A 31 6.80 -18.06 -1.38
C TYR A 31 6.88 -18.53 -2.83
N ILE A 32 6.38 -17.72 -3.77
CA ILE A 32 6.34 -18.13 -5.17
C ILE A 32 7.75 -18.30 -5.73
N LYS A 33 8.69 -17.42 -5.39
CA LYS A 33 10.10 -17.56 -5.81
C LYS A 33 10.73 -18.91 -5.38
N LYS A 34 10.29 -19.51 -4.27
CA LYS A 34 10.81 -20.81 -3.80
C LYS A 34 10.19 -22.00 -4.56
N ILE A 35 9.03 -21.83 -5.16
CA ILE A 35 8.23 -22.91 -5.77
C ILE A 35 8.33 -22.87 -7.31
N VAL A 36 8.37 -21.66 -7.89
CA VAL A 36 8.29 -21.42 -9.33
C VAL A 36 9.40 -20.46 -9.75
N ASP A 37 10.38 -20.97 -10.49
CA ASP A 37 11.46 -20.17 -11.09
C ASP A 37 11.03 -19.60 -12.46
N SER A 38 9.90 -18.89 -12.49
CA SER A 38 9.38 -18.22 -13.70
C SER A 38 9.44 -16.72 -13.52
N GLU A 39 10.28 -16.08 -14.32
CA GLU A 39 10.40 -14.62 -14.36
C GLU A 39 9.08 -13.94 -14.80
N ILE A 40 8.35 -14.55 -15.74
CA ILE A 40 7.06 -14.04 -16.22
C ILE A 40 6.04 -14.01 -15.08
N MET A 41 5.96 -15.10 -14.29
CA MET A 41 5.06 -15.17 -13.12
C MET A 41 5.42 -14.09 -12.10
N ARG A 42 6.73 -13.88 -11.85
CA ARG A 42 7.22 -12.85 -10.94
C ARG A 42 6.84 -11.44 -11.40
N LEU A 43 7.04 -11.13 -12.69
CA LEU A 43 6.66 -9.85 -13.27
C LEU A 43 5.15 -9.61 -13.19
N PHE A 44 4.34 -10.63 -13.48
CA PHE A 44 2.89 -10.54 -13.38
C PHE A 44 2.42 -10.26 -11.95
N LEU A 45 2.96 -10.97 -10.95
CA LEU A 45 2.56 -10.78 -9.55
C LEU A 45 3.06 -9.45 -8.96
N ILE A 46 4.33 -9.10 -9.17
CA ILE A 46 4.94 -7.91 -8.56
C ILE A 46 4.56 -6.65 -9.33
N THR A 47 4.75 -6.64 -10.65
CA THR A 47 4.51 -5.44 -11.45
C THR A 47 3.03 -5.30 -11.81
N GLY A 48 2.37 -6.41 -12.15
CA GLY A 48 0.96 -6.42 -12.53
C GLY A 48 0.04 -6.30 -11.32
N ILE A 49 -0.06 -7.37 -10.52
CA ILE A 49 -1.03 -7.44 -9.40
C ILE A 49 -0.65 -6.43 -8.31
N CYS A 50 0.51 -6.59 -7.69
CA CYS A 50 0.95 -5.72 -6.59
C CYS A 50 0.95 -4.24 -7.04
N GLY A 51 1.48 -3.94 -8.22
CA GLY A 51 1.44 -2.59 -8.79
C GLY A 51 0.02 -2.05 -9.03
N GLY A 52 -0.91 -2.88 -9.51
CA GLY A 52 -2.31 -2.49 -9.75
C GLY A 52 -3.13 -2.28 -8.47
N PHE A 53 -2.80 -2.97 -7.39
CA PHE A 53 -3.45 -2.78 -6.08
C PHE A 53 -2.87 -1.60 -5.29
N SER A 54 -1.57 -1.31 -5.40
CA SER A 54 -0.99 -0.14 -4.72
C SER A 54 -1.21 1.14 -5.50
N THR A 55 -1.52 2.24 -4.82
CA THR A 55 -1.54 3.57 -5.44
C THR A 55 -0.99 4.65 -4.51
N PHE A 56 0.17 5.20 -4.88
CA PHE A 56 0.77 6.34 -4.19
C PHE A 56 0.14 7.67 -4.61
N SER A 57 -0.29 7.78 -5.87
CA SER A 57 -0.91 9.00 -6.41
C SER A 57 -2.26 9.29 -5.75
N THR A 58 -3.12 8.28 -5.61
CA THR A 58 -4.42 8.43 -4.93
C THR A 58 -4.22 8.76 -3.46
N PHE A 59 -3.33 8.03 -2.76
CA PHE A 59 -2.97 8.31 -1.37
C PHE A 59 -2.50 9.77 -1.17
N SER A 60 -1.66 10.28 -2.08
CA SER A 60 -1.14 11.65 -2.00
C SER A 60 -2.23 12.68 -2.24
N PHE A 61 -3.11 12.44 -3.23
CA PHE A 61 -4.25 13.32 -3.51
C PHE A 61 -5.23 13.38 -2.33
N GLU A 62 -5.60 12.23 -1.76
CA GLU A 62 -6.51 12.16 -0.60
C GLU A 62 -5.91 12.84 0.63
N THR A 63 -4.62 12.60 0.90
CA THR A 63 -3.89 13.25 1.99
C THR A 63 -3.87 14.77 1.80
N PHE A 64 -3.52 15.24 0.60
CA PHE A 64 -3.54 16.67 0.29
C PHE A 64 -4.95 17.27 0.40
N SER A 65 -5.97 16.53 -0.03
CA SER A 65 -7.38 16.91 0.07
C SER A 65 -7.81 17.10 1.53
N LEU A 66 -7.41 16.18 2.42
CA LEU A 66 -7.66 16.27 3.86
C LEU A 66 -6.92 17.47 4.50
N LEU A 67 -5.67 17.72 4.10
CA LEU A 67 -4.92 18.90 4.55
C LEU A 67 -5.58 20.21 4.11
N LYS A 68 -6.03 20.28 2.85
CA LYS A 68 -6.68 21.47 2.28
C LYS A 68 -8.03 21.76 2.95
N THR A 69 -8.75 20.72 3.35
CA THR A 69 -10.07 20.84 4.00
C THR A 69 -9.99 20.98 5.52
N GLY A 70 -8.79 21.03 6.10
CA GLY A 70 -8.57 21.28 7.54
C GLY A 70 -8.60 20.02 8.42
N TYR A 71 -8.75 18.82 7.85
CA TYR A 71 -8.74 17.55 8.58
C TYR A 71 -7.32 17.05 8.84
N TYR A 72 -6.50 17.86 9.51
CA TYR A 72 -5.07 17.60 9.74
C TYR A 72 -4.81 16.30 10.49
N THR A 73 -5.61 16.01 11.52
CA THR A 73 -5.47 14.77 12.32
C THR A 73 -5.65 13.53 11.45
N ILE A 74 -6.65 13.54 10.57
CA ILE A 74 -6.96 12.40 9.70
C ILE A 74 -5.91 12.26 8.60
N ALA A 75 -5.43 13.37 8.04
CA ALA A 75 -4.30 13.36 7.11
C ALA A 75 -3.05 12.74 7.75
N LEU A 76 -2.73 13.13 9.00
CA LEU A 76 -1.59 12.60 9.73
C LEU A 76 -1.76 11.11 10.04
N ILE A 77 -2.95 10.68 10.47
CA ILE A 77 -3.26 9.26 10.67
C ILE A 77 -3.10 8.50 9.35
N ASN A 78 -3.57 9.03 8.22
CA ASN A 78 -3.42 8.38 6.91
C ASN A 78 -1.95 8.17 6.54
N ILE A 79 -1.11 9.18 6.74
CA ILE A 79 0.33 9.09 6.46
C ILE A 79 1.00 8.06 7.38
N VAL A 80 0.87 8.25 8.69
CA VAL A 80 1.58 7.44 9.68
C VAL A 80 1.12 5.99 9.60
N LEU A 81 -0.19 5.74 9.54
CA LEU A 81 -0.73 4.38 9.52
C LEU A 81 -0.36 3.65 8.22
N SER A 82 -0.47 4.30 7.07
CA SER A 82 -0.11 3.68 5.78
C SER A 82 1.36 3.30 5.73
N LEU A 83 2.25 4.20 6.17
CA LEU A 83 3.69 3.93 6.21
C LEU A 83 4.06 2.90 7.26
N ALA A 84 3.53 3.02 8.48
CA ALA A 84 3.82 2.10 9.58
C ALA A 84 3.38 0.68 9.26
N VAL A 85 2.20 0.49 8.68
CA VAL A 85 1.71 -0.84 8.30
C VAL A 85 2.49 -1.38 7.09
N GLY A 86 2.70 -0.59 6.04
CA GLY A 86 3.44 -1.03 4.85
C GLY A 86 4.88 -1.45 5.18
N VAL A 87 5.62 -0.57 5.85
CA VAL A 87 7.00 -0.86 6.28
C VAL A 87 7.04 -1.94 7.35
N GLY A 88 6.10 -1.91 8.31
CA GLY A 88 6.02 -2.88 9.39
C GLY A 88 5.77 -4.31 8.89
N LEU A 89 4.90 -4.49 7.90
CA LEU A 89 4.67 -5.79 7.27
C LEU A 89 5.95 -6.32 6.65
N ILE A 90 6.61 -5.52 5.80
CA ILE A 90 7.87 -5.91 5.15
C ILE A 90 8.95 -6.21 6.20
N PHE A 91 9.10 -5.36 7.21
CA PHE A 91 10.09 -5.52 8.27
C PHE A 91 9.86 -6.80 9.09
N MET A 92 8.62 -7.04 9.55
CA MET A 92 8.26 -8.24 10.32
C MET A 92 8.63 -9.51 9.56
N LEU A 93 8.42 -9.50 8.25
CA LEU A 93 8.69 -10.65 7.40
C LEU A 93 10.16 -10.85 7.08
N LEU A 94 10.92 -9.76 6.84
CA LEU A 94 12.37 -9.85 6.70
C LEU A 94 13.02 -10.40 7.97
N LYS A 95 12.56 -9.94 9.14
CA LYS A 95 13.03 -10.45 10.44
C LYS A 95 12.76 -11.96 10.59
N ASN A 96 11.56 -12.41 10.20
CA ASN A 96 11.16 -13.82 10.31
C ASN A 96 11.91 -14.77 9.35
N GLN A 97 12.71 -14.26 8.42
CA GLN A 97 13.61 -15.08 7.57
C GLN A 97 15.05 -15.08 8.06
N ALA A 98 15.43 -14.14 8.93
CA ALA A 98 16.77 -14.02 9.50
C ALA A 98 16.94 -14.76 10.84
N SER A 99 15.85 -15.31 11.39
CA SER A 99 15.82 -16.14 12.61
C SER A 99 15.63 -17.60 12.23
#